data_AF-A0A1F2XUT3-F1
#
_entry.id   AF-A0A1F2XUT3-F1
#
_cell.length_a   1.000
_cell.length_b   1.000
_cell.length_c   1.000
_cell.angle_alpha   90.00
_cell.angle_beta   90.00
_cell.angle_gamma   90.00
#
_symmetry.space_group_name_H-M   'P 1'
#
loop_
_entity.id
_entity.type
_entity.pdbx_description
1 polymer ?
#
loop_
_entity_poly.entity_id
_entity_poly.type
_entity_poly.pdbx_seq_one_letter_code
_entity_poly.pdbx_strand_id
1 'polypeptide(L)'
;MVRKILFASLAIAPITIGLHYLADLSETTEFVLSALALIPLAWLIGEATEHAAEHTGPGIGGFLNATFGNAPELIIALIAVNEGLTEVVRGSLTGSVVSNLLLVLGAALVAGGRGTLDRFSSFLSFGLIAFATVLFLIPSIPGWDGDPDTHSLAAVSAAVSVALLIVYIAVTWYSLRRHREMHVASDEEIRGWSLREALIALAIATVATALVAEVLVGSLEVFAEKAGLSEFFVAAVIVAIVGNAAEHGGAVIVASRGKIALAGEIALSSAAQVAVFLIPAVALLSWLIDPLSLSFRPVEIAALGGSIVFT
;
A
#
# COMPACT_ATOMS: atom_id res chain seq x y z
N MET A 1 -23.43 -7.48 5.91
CA MET A 1 -23.33 -8.41 4.77
C MET A 1 -21.90 -8.48 4.25
N VAL A 2 -21.27 -7.35 3.88
CA VAL A 2 -19.88 -7.26 3.39
C VAL A 2 -18.85 -7.96 4.29
N ARG A 3 -18.83 -7.67 5.60
CA ARG A 3 -17.89 -8.31 6.55
C ARG A 3 -17.98 -9.84 6.58
N LYS A 4 -19.19 -10.42 6.45
CA LYS A 4 -19.38 -11.87 6.38
C LYS A 4 -18.82 -12.47 5.08
N ILE A 5 -18.94 -11.74 3.97
CA ILE A 5 -18.39 -12.14 2.68
C ILE A 5 -16.86 -12.10 2.76
N LEU A 6 -16.28 -11.05 3.34
CA LEU A 6 -14.82 -10.93 3.52
C LEU A 6 -14.25 -12.06 4.38
N PHE A 7 -14.89 -12.37 5.51
CA PHE A 7 -14.51 -13.52 6.33
C PHE A 7 -14.64 -14.86 5.59
N ALA A 8 -15.69 -15.05 4.78
CA ALA A 8 -15.84 -16.25 3.97
C ALA A 8 -14.74 -16.34 2.88
N SER A 9 -14.38 -15.22 2.26
CA SER A 9 -13.33 -15.17 1.25
C SER A 9 -11.91 -15.38 1.81
N LEU A 10 -11.70 -15.30 3.13
CA LEU A 10 -10.41 -15.70 3.72
C LEU A 10 -10.08 -17.17 3.45
N ALA A 11 -11.08 -18.02 3.17
CA ALA A 11 -10.86 -19.40 2.76
C ALA A 11 -10.13 -19.53 1.41
N ILE A 12 -10.13 -18.49 0.57
CA ILE A 12 -9.42 -18.49 -0.71
C ILE A 12 -7.92 -18.64 -0.46
N ALA A 13 -7.35 -17.99 0.56
CA ALA A 13 -5.90 -18.06 0.85
C ALA A 13 -5.38 -19.49 1.12
N PRO A 14 -5.91 -20.27 2.09
CA PRO A 14 -5.46 -21.65 2.29
C PRO A 14 -5.80 -22.56 1.11
N ILE A 15 -6.86 -22.27 0.34
CA ILE A 15 -7.17 -23.01 -0.90
C ILE A 15 -6.08 -22.74 -1.96
N THR A 16 -5.72 -21.49 -2.19
CA THR A 16 -4.66 -21.10 -3.13
C THR A 16 -3.33 -21.75 -2.76
N ILE A 17 -2.93 -21.65 -1.49
CA ILE A 17 -1.70 -22.29 -0.98
C ILE A 17 -1.78 -23.81 -1.16
N GLY A 18 -2.89 -24.43 -0.77
CA GLY A 18 -3.06 -25.87 -0.92
C GLY A 18 -3.02 -26.34 -2.38
N LEU A 19 -3.67 -25.60 -3.28
CA LEU A 19 -3.68 -25.92 -4.71
C LEU A 19 -2.29 -25.77 -5.32
N HIS A 20 -1.53 -24.73 -4.95
CA HIS A 20 -0.16 -24.53 -5.42
C HIS A 20 0.76 -25.74 -5.11
N TYR A 21 0.63 -26.32 -3.91
CA TYR A 21 1.45 -27.48 -3.51
C TYR A 21 0.90 -28.85 -3.93
N LEU A 22 -0.41 -28.97 -4.17
CA LEU A 22 -1.08 -30.25 -4.37
C LEU A 22 -1.57 -30.49 -5.79
N ALA A 23 -1.63 -29.45 -6.63
CA ALA A 23 -2.16 -29.52 -7.98
C ALA A 23 -1.26 -28.77 -8.96
N ASP A 24 -1.05 -29.35 -10.15
CA ASP A 24 -0.39 -28.68 -11.28
C ASP A 24 -1.36 -27.69 -11.95
N LEU A 25 -1.59 -26.54 -11.30
CA LEU A 25 -2.38 -25.47 -11.88
C LEU A 25 -1.59 -24.71 -12.94
N SER A 26 -2.30 -24.09 -13.89
CA SER A 26 -1.65 -23.12 -14.77
C SER A 26 -1.29 -21.86 -13.97
N GLU A 27 -0.13 -21.28 -14.21
CA GLU A 27 0.34 -20.06 -13.53
C GLU A 27 -0.64 -18.89 -13.68
N THR A 28 -1.37 -18.78 -14.80
CA THR A 28 -2.43 -17.78 -14.97
C THR A 28 -3.54 -17.94 -13.91
N THR A 29 -3.87 -19.19 -13.56
CA THR A 29 -4.87 -19.49 -12.53
C THR A 29 -4.30 -19.23 -11.14
N GLU A 30 -3.04 -19.57 -10.91
CA GLU A 30 -2.34 -19.24 -9.67
C GLU A 30 -2.31 -17.74 -9.42
N PHE A 31 -1.95 -16.94 -10.44
CA PHE A 31 -1.95 -15.48 -10.36
C PHE A 31 -3.33 -14.94 -9.96
N VAL A 32 -4.40 -15.38 -10.65
CA VAL A 32 -5.77 -14.92 -10.38
C VAL A 32 -6.23 -15.34 -8.98
N LEU A 33 -5.98 -16.59 -8.57
CA LEU A 33 -6.35 -17.07 -7.24
C LEU A 33 -5.58 -16.36 -6.12
N SER A 34 -4.30 -16.08 -6.33
CA SER A 34 -3.47 -15.35 -5.38
C SER A 34 -3.90 -13.89 -5.27
N ALA A 35 -4.17 -13.22 -6.39
CA ALA A 35 -4.71 -11.87 -6.41
C ALA A 35 -6.05 -11.78 -5.64
N LEU A 36 -6.94 -12.74 -5.84
CA LEU A 36 -8.22 -12.81 -5.13
C LEU A 36 -8.06 -13.15 -3.64
N ALA A 37 -7.09 -13.98 -3.27
CA ALA A 37 -6.79 -14.33 -1.88
C ALA A 37 -6.21 -13.17 -1.09
N LEU A 38 -5.42 -12.31 -1.72
CA LEU A 38 -4.76 -11.17 -1.07
C LEU A 38 -5.74 -10.08 -0.63
N ILE A 39 -6.84 -9.87 -1.38
CA ILE A 39 -7.86 -8.85 -1.04
C ILE A 39 -8.43 -9.03 0.38
N PRO A 40 -9.00 -10.20 0.76
CA PRO A 40 -9.51 -10.39 2.11
C PRO A 40 -8.42 -10.48 3.18
N LEU A 41 -7.19 -10.89 2.82
CA LEU A 41 -6.05 -10.90 3.74
C LEU A 41 -5.59 -9.48 4.08
N ALA A 42 -5.49 -8.59 3.09
CA ALA A 42 -5.22 -7.17 3.29
C ALA A 42 -6.27 -6.54 4.21
N TRP A 43 -7.54 -6.90 4.02
CA TRP A 43 -8.62 -6.44 4.90
C TRP A 43 -8.46 -6.95 6.34
N LEU A 44 -8.11 -8.23 6.52
CA LEU A 44 -7.89 -8.80 7.84
C LEU A 44 -6.70 -8.15 8.56
N ILE A 45 -5.62 -7.84 7.83
CA ILE A 45 -4.47 -7.10 8.36
C ILE A 45 -4.90 -5.70 8.80
N GLY A 46 -5.62 -4.95 7.97
CA GLY A 46 -6.12 -3.62 8.31
C GLY A 46 -7.01 -3.61 9.55
N GLU A 47 -8.01 -4.51 9.59
CA GLU A 47 -8.92 -4.66 10.74
C GLU A 47 -8.13 -5.04 12.02
N ALA A 48 -7.23 -6.02 11.94
CA ALA A 48 -6.40 -6.44 13.08
C ALA A 48 -5.51 -5.29 13.59
N THR A 49 -4.98 -4.49 12.66
CA THR A 49 -4.13 -3.34 12.98
C THR A 49 -4.91 -2.23 13.67
N GLU A 50 -6.12 -1.95 13.21
CA GLU A 50 -7.03 -0.97 13.83
C GLU A 50 -7.37 -1.37 15.27
N HIS A 51 -7.81 -2.63 15.50
CA HIS A 51 -8.09 -3.13 16.86
C HIS A 51 -6.84 -3.12 17.75
N ALA A 52 -5.66 -3.43 17.21
CA ALA A 52 -4.42 -3.35 17.99
C ALA A 52 -4.03 -1.90 18.33
N ALA A 53 -4.28 -0.95 17.42
CA ALA A 53 -3.99 0.47 17.61
C ALA A 53 -4.86 1.09 18.71
N GLU A 54 -6.14 0.71 18.80
CA GLU A 54 -7.07 1.15 19.85
C GLU A 54 -6.57 0.81 21.27
N HIS A 55 -5.84 -0.30 21.43
CA HIS A 55 -5.33 -0.77 22.72
C HIS A 55 -3.96 -0.18 23.12
N THR A 56 -3.23 0.43 22.19
CA THR A 56 -1.81 0.81 22.37
C THR A 56 -1.60 2.33 22.49
N GLY A 57 -2.67 3.11 22.35
CA GLY A 57 -2.68 4.56 22.46
C GLY A 57 -2.19 5.27 21.20
N PRO A 58 -2.34 6.61 21.10
CA PRO A 58 -2.20 7.31 19.82
C PRO A 58 -0.83 7.19 19.15
N GLY A 59 0.25 7.14 19.94
CA GLY A 59 1.61 7.05 19.40
C GLY A 59 1.94 5.68 18.81
N ILE A 60 1.81 4.62 19.61
CA ILE A 60 2.10 3.24 19.17
C ILE A 60 1.04 2.80 18.15
N GLY A 61 -0.24 3.14 18.37
CA GLY A 61 -1.30 2.83 17.43
C GLY A 61 -1.11 3.48 16.06
N GLY A 62 -0.65 4.75 16.02
CA GLY A 62 -0.29 5.40 14.77
C GLY A 62 0.86 4.71 14.03
N PHE A 63 1.89 4.25 14.77
CA PHE A 63 3.00 3.49 14.20
C PHE A 63 2.56 2.11 13.68
N LEU A 64 1.72 1.40 14.42
CA LEU A 64 1.15 0.12 14.00
C LEU A 64 0.34 0.30 12.72
N ASN A 65 -0.53 1.32 12.66
CA ASN A 65 -1.36 1.59 11.50
C ASN A 65 -0.53 1.92 10.25
N ALA A 66 0.49 2.77 10.40
CA ALA A 66 1.40 3.10 9.32
C ALA A 66 2.13 1.87 8.76
N THR A 67 2.64 1.03 9.65
CA THR A 67 3.48 -0.12 9.27
C THR A 67 2.65 -1.27 8.73
N PHE A 68 1.64 -1.70 9.49
CA PHE A 68 0.86 -2.89 9.16
C PHE A 68 -0.31 -2.59 8.21
N GLY A 69 -0.83 -1.36 8.17
CA GLY A 69 -1.83 -0.97 7.16
C GLY A 69 -1.32 -1.15 5.73
N ASN A 70 -0.01 -0.89 5.52
CA ASN A 70 0.68 -1.08 4.23
C ASN A 70 1.45 -2.41 4.16
N ALA A 71 1.21 -3.37 5.08
CA ALA A 71 1.97 -4.62 5.10
C ALA A 71 1.75 -5.49 3.84
N PRO A 72 0.54 -5.63 3.27
CA PRO A 72 0.36 -6.40 2.04
C PRO A 72 1.27 -5.94 0.90
N GLU A 73 1.32 -4.64 0.65
CA GLU A 73 2.15 -4.01 -0.37
C GLU A 73 3.63 -4.16 -0.05
N LEU A 74 4.02 -3.95 1.22
CA LEU A 74 5.40 -4.14 1.67
C LEU A 74 5.86 -5.57 1.43
N ILE A 75 5.04 -6.56 1.77
CA ILE A 75 5.36 -7.98 1.61
C ILE A 75 5.49 -8.34 0.13
N ILE A 76 4.51 -7.94 -0.70
CA ILE A 76 4.55 -8.18 -2.15
C ILE A 76 5.80 -7.53 -2.76
N ALA A 77 6.11 -6.29 -2.38
CA ALA A 77 7.28 -5.57 -2.85
C ALA A 77 8.59 -6.25 -2.46
N LEU A 78 8.75 -6.69 -1.20
CA LEU A 78 9.98 -7.35 -0.75
C LEU A 78 10.17 -8.73 -1.39
N ILE A 79 9.10 -9.47 -1.64
CA ILE A 79 9.15 -10.74 -2.38
C ILE A 79 9.54 -10.47 -3.83
N ALA A 80 8.95 -9.46 -4.49
CA ALA A 80 9.33 -9.08 -5.84
C ALA A 80 10.78 -8.56 -5.95
N VAL A 81 11.31 -7.89 -4.91
CA VAL A 81 12.74 -7.56 -4.82
C VAL A 81 13.58 -8.83 -4.77
N ASN A 82 13.19 -9.81 -3.97
CA ASN A 82 13.92 -11.08 -3.85
C ASN A 82 13.96 -11.87 -5.17
N GLU A 83 12.92 -11.77 -6.00
CA GLU A 83 12.86 -12.35 -7.35
C GLU A 83 13.56 -11.49 -8.42
N GLY A 84 14.19 -10.37 -8.04
CA GLY A 84 14.87 -9.48 -8.98
C GLY A 84 13.93 -8.65 -9.87
N LEU A 85 12.63 -8.61 -9.56
CA LEU A 85 11.60 -7.92 -10.33
C LEU A 85 11.50 -6.43 -9.94
N THR A 86 12.61 -5.70 -10.05
CA THR A 86 12.72 -4.28 -9.63
C THR A 86 11.71 -3.38 -10.34
N GLU A 87 11.42 -3.63 -11.62
CA GLU A 87 10.39 -2.90 -12.37
C GLU A 87 8.97 -3.14 -11.85
N VAL A 88 8.65 -4.36 -11.44
CA VAL A 88 7.37 -4.71 -10.82
C VAL A 88 7.23 -4.02 -9.47
N VAL A 89 8.31 -3.94 -8.70
CA VAL A 89 8.32 -3.24 -7.41
C VAL A 89 8.05 -1.74 -7.59
N ARG A 90 8.82 -1.07 -8.46
CA ARG A 90 8.64 0.36 -8.76
C ARG A 90 7.25 0.64 -9.33
N GLY A 91 6.77 -0.22 -10.23
CA GLY A 91 5.46 -0.11 -10.84
C GLY A 91 4.31 -0.28 -9.85
N SER A 92 4.36 -1.31 -9.00
CA SER A 92 3.28 -1.54 -8.02
C SER A 92 3.22 -0.43 -6.96
N LEU A 93 4.36 0.10 -6.51
CA LEU A 93 4.42 1.20 -5.55
C LEU A 93 3.93 2.52 -6.14
N THR A 94 4.34 2.87 -7.37
CA THR A 94 3.84 4.07 -8.06
C THR A 94 2.35 3.95 -8.39
N GLY A 95 1.94 2.78 -8.86
CA GLY A 95 0.56 2.40 -9.11
C GLY A 95 -0.32 2.54 -7.87
N SER A 96 0.19 2.17 -6.69
CA SER A 96 -0.49 2.32 -5.41
C SER A 96 -0.82 3.79 -5.10
N VAL A 97 0.16 4.69 -5.24
CA VAL A 97 -0.06 6.15 -5.06
C VAL A 97 -1.10 6.67 -6.06
N VAL A 98 -0.94 6.33 -7.35
CA VAL A 98 -1.83 6.80 -8.43
C VAL A 98 -3.26 6.26 -8.25
N SER A 99 -3.41 5.00 -7.87
CA SER A 99 -4.69 4.37 -7.60
C SER A 99 -5.40 5.06 -6.44
N ASN A 100 -4.70 5.36 -5.35
CA ASN A 100 -5.29 6.05 -4.20
C ASN A 100 -5.77 7.47 -4.57
N LEU A 101 -4.99 8.22 -5.35
CA LEU A 101 -5.35 9.58 -5.76
C LEU A 101 -6.49 9.61 -6.80
N LEU A 102 -6.46 8.74 -7.79
CA LEU A 102 -7.40 8.81 -8.92
C LEU A 102 -8.55 7.82 -8.78
N LEU A 103 -8.24 6.54 -8.58
CA LEU A 103 -9.25 5.48 -8.58
C LEU A 103 -10.08 5.50 -7.30
N VAL A 104 -9.44 5.51 -6.13
CA VAL A 104 -10.14 5.40 -4.83
C VAL A 104 -10.89 6.67 -4.52
N LEU A 105 -10.20 7.82 -4.59
CA LEU A 105 -10.84 9.10 -4.38
C LEU A 105 -11.94 9.35 -5.41
N GLY A 106 -11.69 9.04 -6.69
CA GLY A 106 -12.70 9.15 -7.74
C GLY A 106 -13.94 8.30 -7.46
N ALA A 107 -13.74 7.02 -7.10
CA ALA A 107 -14.83 6.12 -6.72
C ALA A 107 -15.57 6.61 -5.47
N ALA A 108 -14.86 7.13 -4.47
CA ALA A 108 -15.44 7.72 -3.25
C ALA A 108 -16.30 8.94 -3.57
N LEU A 109 -15.82 9.85 -4.43
CA LEU A 109 -16.58 11.02 -4.87
C LEU A 109 -17.85 10.62 -5.65
N VAL A 110 -17.75 9.65 -6.55
CA VAL A 110 -18.91 9.11 -7.28
C VAL A 110 -19.92 8.47 -6.33
N ALA A 111 -19.46 7.66 -5.38
CA ALA A 111 -20.33 6.95 -4.43
C ALA A 111 -20.97 7.88 -3.38
N GLY A 112 -20.25 8.91 -2.93
CA GLY A 112 -20.73 9.85 -1.91
C GLY A 112 -21.60 10.97 -2.45
N GLY A 113 -21.49 11.32 -3.74
CA GLY A 113 -22.25 12.41 -4.34
C GLY A 113 -21.68 13.79 -4.00
N ARG A 114 -22.51 14.70 -3.45
CA ARG A 114 -22.09 16.08 -3.18
C ARG A 114 -21.43 16.21 -1.81
N GLY A 115 -20.19 16.69 -1.79
CA GLY A 115 -19.45 17.03 -0.57
C GLY A 115 -18.17 17.78 -0.89
N THR A 116 -17.52 18.30 0.15
CA THR A 116 -16.27 19.04 0.02
C THR A 116 -15.14 18.28 0.69
N LEU A 117 -13.99 18.22 0.03
CA LEU A 117 -12.75 17.72 0.63
C LEU A 117 -12.20 18.73 1.65
N ASP A 118 -11.51 18.24 2.67
CA ASP A 118 -10.79 19.11 3.60
C ASP A 118 -9.54 19.69 2.95
N ARG A 119 -9.58 20.99 2.66
CA ARG A 119 -8.52 21.66 1.89
C ARG A 119 -7.15 21.58 2.55
N PHE A 120 -7.10 21.64 3.88
CA PHE A 120 -5.83 21.64 4.60
C PHE A 120 -5.17 20.27 4.57
N SER A 121 -5.92 19.21 4.87
CA SER A 121 -5.43 17.83 4.85
C SER A 121 -5.08 17.37 3.44
N SER A 122 -5.89 17.77 2.45
CA SER A 122 -5.57 17.55 1.04
C SER A 122 -4.28 18.26 0.64
N PHE A 123 -4.09 19.52 1.00
CA PHE A 123 -2.87 20.27 0.69
C PHE A 123 -1.62 19.63 1.29
N LEU A 124 -1.68 19.17 2.54
CA LEU A 124 -0.56 18.45 3.16
C LEU A 124 -0.24 17.15 2.43
N SER A 125 -1.26 16.36 2.09
CA SER A 125 -1.07 15.07 1.40
C SER A 125 -0.48 15.26 0.01
N PHE A 126 -1.04 16.17 -0.80
CA PHE A 126 -0.48 16.50 -2.11
C PHE A 126 0.93 17.08 -2.02
N GLY A 127 1.18 17.95 -1.03
CA GLY A 127 2.50 18.51 -0.78
C GLY A 127 3.55 17.44 -0.49
N LEU A 128 3.19 16.42 0.29
CA LEU A 128 4.08 15.29 0.59
C LEU A 128 4.36 14.43 -0.64
N ILE A 129 3.33 14.10 -1.43
CA ILE A 129 3.49 13.30 -2.64
C ILE A 129 4.31 14.08 -3.68
N ALA A 130 4.06 15.39 -3.83
CA ALA A 130 4.84 16.25 -4.72
C ALA A 130 6.30 16.33 -4.27
N PHE A 131 6.55 16.51 -2.97
CA PHE A 131 7.89 16.51 -2.40
C PHE A 131 8.62 15.18 -2.63
N ALA A 132 7.94 14.05 -2.39
CA ALA A 132 8.48 12.72 -2.69
C ALA A 132 8.81 12.55 -4.18
N THR A 133 7.89 12.92 -5.06
CA THR A 133 8.05 12.84 -6.51
C THR A 133 9.28 13.65 -6.98
N VAL A 134 9.49 14.84 -6.43
CA VAL A 134 10.67 15.66 -6.74
C VAL A 134 11.95 14.99 -6.23
N LEU A 135 11.95 14.40 -5.04
CA LEU A 135 13.14 13.70 -4.52
C LEU A 135 13.42 12.41 -5.30
N PHE A 136 12.41 11.71 -5.80
CA PHE A 136 12.57 10.52 -6.64
C PHE A 136 13.26 10.82 -7.97
N LEU A 137 13.19 12.05 -8.48
CA LEU A 137 13.96 12.46 -9.67
C LEU A 137 15.47 12.36 -9.46
N ILE A 138 15.97 12.49 -8.23
CA ILE A 138 17.40 12.47 -7.92
C ILE A 138 18.05 11.14 -8.35
N PRO A 139 17.55 9.96 -7.92
CA PRO A 139 18.02 8.67 -8.43
C PRO A 139 17.48 8.32 -9.83
N SER A 140 16.31 8.83 -10.23
CA SER A 140 15.67 8.47 -11.50
C SER A 140 16.34 9.06 -12.73
N ILE A 141 16.69 10.36 -12.72
CA ILE A 141 17.27 11.02 -13.89
C ILE A 141 18.57 10.33 -14.35
N PRO A 142 19.54 10.02 -13.47
CA PRO A 142 20.74 9.29 -13.87
C PRO A 142 20.46 7.87 -14.39
N GLY A 143 19.40 7.22 -13.92
CA GLY A 143 19.03 5.88 -14.35
C GLY A 143 18.25 5.80 -15.67
N TRP A 144 17.89 6.94 -16.29
CA TRP A 144 17.23 6.95 -17.61
C TRP A 144 18.20 6.69 -18.77
N ASP A 145 19.43 7.18 -18.66
CA ASP A 145 20.48 7.00 -19.67
C ASP A 145 21.48 5.91 -19.30
N GLY A 146 21.45 5.45 -18.04
CA GLY A 146 22.34 4.44 -17.48
C GLY A 146 21.65 3.11 -17.18
N ASP A 147 22.36 2.23 -16.49
CA ASP A 147 21.75 1.04 -15.88
C ASP A 147 20.98 1.48 -14.61
N PRO A 148 19.64 1.30 -14.57
CA PRO A 148 18.82 1.75 -13.47
C PRO A 148 19.15 1.00 -12.18
N ASP A 149 19.62 -0.24 -12.23
CA ASP A 149 19.74 -1.12 -11.05
C ASP A 149 21.17 -1.16 -10.48
N THR A 150 21.95 -0.09 -10.73
CA THR A 150 23.30 0.02 -10.18
C THR A 150 23.29 0.25 -8.66
N HIS A 151 24.26 -0.38 -7.99
CA HIS A 151 24.50 -0.21 -6.55
C HIS A 151 24.69 1.26 -6.13
N SER A 152 25.29 2.09 -7.00
CA SER A 152 25.44 3.53 -6.76
C SER A 152 24.10 4.26 -6.71
N LEU A 153 23.16 3.91 -7.59
CA LEU A 153 21.82 4.50 -7.57
C LEU A 153 21.00 3.99 -6.39
N ALA A 154 21.18 2.74 -5.98
CA ALA A 154 20.60 2.22 -4.74
C ALA A 154 21.10 3.00 -3.50
N ALA A 155 22.39 3.35 -3.44
CA ALA A 155 22.96 4.16 -2.35
C ALA A 155 22.40 5.59 -2.31
N VAL A 156 22.27 6.24 -3.47
CA VAL A 156 21.59 7.54 -3.57
C VAL A 156 20.12 7.43 -3.17
N SER A 157 19.45 6.35 -3.59
CA SER A 157 18.05 6.05 -3.23
C SER A 157 17.88 5.85 -1.72
N ALA A 158 18.83 5.20 -1.05
CA ALA A 158 18.83 5.05 0.40
C ALA A 158 18.91 6.42 1.11
N ALA A 159 19.76 7.33 0.64
CA ALA A 159 19.85 8.68 1.20
C ALA A 159 18.54 9.47 1.02
N VAL A 160 17.92 9.39 -0.17
CA VAL A 160 16.59 9.97 -0.44
C VAL A 160 15.52 9.36 0.48
N SER A 161 15.57 8.03 0.67
CA SER A 161 14.62 7.30 1.51
C SER A 161 14.72 7.71 2.97
N VAL A 162 15.93 7.86 3.51
CA VAL A 162 16.14 8.37 4.88
C VAL A 162 15.57 9.78 5.03
N ALA A 163 15.80 10.67 4.06
CA ALA A 163 15.25 12.02 4.09
C ALA A 163 13.70 12.03 4.09
N LEU A 164 13.08 11.19 3.27
CA LEU A 164 11.62 11.04 3.22
C LEU A 164 11.04 10.48 4.52
N LEU A 165 11.69 9.47 5.11
CA LEU A 165 11.27 8.93 6.40
C LEU A 165 11.38 9.94 7.54
N ILE A 166 12.41 10.80 7.54
CA ILE A 166 12.52 11.90 8.50
C ILE A 166 11.33 12.86 8.35
N VAL A 167 10.96 13.22 7.12
CA VAL A 167 9.79 14.07 6.85
C VAL A 167 8.51 13.39 7.31
N TYR A 168 8.34 12.11 7.00
CA TYR A 168 7.20 11.32 7.43
C TYR A 168 7.05 11.29 8.95
N ILE A 169 8.14 11.01 9.69
CA ILE A 169 8.15 11.00 11.14
C ILE A 169 7.82 12.40 11.69
N ALA A 170 8.40 13.45 11.13
CA ALA A 170 8.15 14.83 11.58
C ALA A 170 6.69 15.24 11.39
N VAL A 171 6.08 14.91 10.24
CA VAL A 171 4.67 15.23 9.95
C VAL A 171 3.73 14.39 10.80
N THR A 172 3.96 13.09 10.91
CA THR A 172 3.16 12.20 11.76
C THR A 172 3.22 12.64 13.22
N TRP A 173 4.40 13.00 13.71
CA TRP A 173 4.58 13.54 15.06
C TRP A 173 3.82 14.86 15.26
N TYR A 174 3.91 15.79 14.30
CA TYR A 174 3.17 17.04 14.36
C TYR A 174 1.64 16.81 14.37
N SER A 175 1.16 15.89 13.53
CA SER A 175 -0.25 15.50 13.46
C SER A 175 -0.74 14.91 14.79
N LEU A 176 0.01 13.96 15.36
CA LEU A 176 -0.29 13.33 16.65
C LEU A 176 -0.33 14.34 17.80
N ARG A 177 0.60 15.30 17.83
CA ARG A 177 0.60 16.37 18.85
C ARG A 177 -0.63 17.26 18.73
N ARG A 178 -1.01 17.64 17.50
CA ARG A 178 -2.17 18.49 17.26
C ARG A 178 -3.49 17.79 17.62
N HIS A 179 -3.58 16.47 17.46
CA HIS A 179 -4.78 15.68 17.78
C HIS A 179 -4.86 15.23 19.25
N ARG A 180 -3.72 15.22 19.97
CA ARG A 180 -3.66 14.97 21.42
C ARG A 180 -4.37 16.05 22.24
N GLU A 181 -4.56 17.25 21.68
CA GLU A 181 -5.33 18.33 22.31
C GLU A 181 -6.85 18.16 22.15
N MET A 182 -7.32 17.26 21.28
CA MET A 182 -8.75 16.99 21.03
C MET A 182 -9.23 15.61 21.51
N HIS A 183 -8.33 14.66 21.79
CA HIS A 183 -8.66 13.38 22.42
C HIS A 183 -8.52 13.49 23.95
N VAL A 184 -9.49 14.16 24.58
CA VAL A 184 -9.91 13.74 25.92
C VAL A 184 -10.45 12.34 25.72
N ALA A 185 -9.82 11.33 26.33
CA ALA A 185 -10.22 9.94 26.24
C ALA A 185 -11.74 9.84 26.37
N SER A 186 -12.42 9.52 25.27
CA SER A 186 -13.79 9.04 25.37
C SER A 186 -13.66 7.68 26.04
N ASP A 187 -14.17 7.57 27.27
CA ASP A 187 -14.44 6.31 27.98
C ASP A 187 -15.52 5.48 27.23
N GLU A 188 -15.43 5.38 25.90
CA GLU A 188 -16.19 4.43 25.12
C GLU A 188 -15.52 3.07 25.31
N GLU A 189 -16.28 2.09 25.82
CA GLU A 189 -15.87 0.69 25.84
C GLU A 189 -15.27 0.33 24.47
N ILE A 190 -14.03 -0.16 24.44
CA ILE A 190 -13.43 -0.73 23.23
C ILE A 190 -14.27 -1.95 22.85
N ARG A 191 -15.25 -1.76 21.95
CA ARG A 191 -16.14 -2.81 21.44
C ARG A 191 -15.44 -3.47 20.25
N GLY A 192 -14.39 -4.23 20.53
CA GLY A 192 -13.51 -4.79 19.52
C GLY A 192 -12.84 -6.09 19.94
N TRP A 193 -11.87 -6.54 19.14
CA TRP A 193 -11.00 -7.67 19.48
C TRP A 193 -10.09 -7.28 20.64
N SER A 194 -9.83 -8.19 21.57
CA SER A 194 -8.76 -7.97 22.55
C SER A 194 -7.41 -7.80 21.85
N LEU A 195 -6.48 -7.08 22.45
CA LEU A 195 -5.12 -6.90 21.92
C LEU A 195 -4.48 -8.25 21.50
N ARG A 196 -4.70 -9.32 22.27
CA ARG A 196 -4.16 -10.64 21.95
C ARG A 196 -4.78 -11.23 20.70
N GLU A 197 -6.10 -11.12 20.54
CA GLU A 197 -6.81 -11.60 19.35
C GLU A 197 -6.38 -10.81 18.11
N ALA A 198 -6.26 -9.49 18.22
CA ALA A 198 -5.77 -8.62 17.15
C ALA A 198 -4.35 -9.00 16.71
N LEU A 199 -3.42 -9.18 17.65
CA LEU A 199 -2.04 -9.57 17.33
C LEU A 199 -1.94 -10.98 16.72
N ILE A 200 -2.75 -11.93 17.18
CA ILE A 200 -2.79 -13.29 16.60
C ILE A 200 -3.34 -13.23 15.17
N ALA A 201 -4.45 -12.52 14.95
CA ALA A 201 -5.03 -12.36 13.62
C ALA A 201 -4.05 -11.67 12.67
N LEU A 202 -3.38 -10.60 13.13
CA LEU A 202 -2.37 -9.90 12.37
C LEU A 202 -1.21 -10.82 11.97
N ALA A 203 -0.68 -11.61 12.91
CA ALA A 203 0.42 -12.53 12.64
C ALA A 203 0.02 -13.62 11.62
N ILE A 204 -1.15 -14.24 11.79
CA ILE A 204 -1.65 -15.27 10.86
C ILE A 204 -1.87 -14.68 9.46
N ALA A 205 -2.51 -13.51 9.38
CA ALA A 205 -2.78 -12.85 8.12
C ALA A 205 -1.50 -12.45 7.41
N THR A 206 -0.51 -11.92 8.14
CA THR A 206 0.82 -11.55 7.60
C THR A 206 1.52 -12.75 6.99
N VAL A 207 1.55 -13.89 7.69
CA VAL A 207 2.19 -15.12 7.18
C VAL A 207 1.43 -15.66 5.96
N ALA A 208 0.11 -15.70 6.01
CA ALA A 208 -0.70 -16.13 4.87
C ALA A 208 -0.50 -15.21 3.64
N THR A 209 -0.44 -13.89 3.86
CA THR A 209 -0.13 -12.90 2.80
C THR A 209 1.23 -13.16 2.19
N ALA A 210 2.27 -13.43 2.98
CA ALA A 210 3.60 -13.74 2.46
C ALA A 210 3.59 -15.00 1.57
N LEU A 211 2.95 -16.08 2.02
CA LEU A 211 2.85 -17.32 1.24
C LEU A 211 2.06 -17.14 -0.06
N VAL A 212 0.96 -16.36 -0.03
CA VAL A 212 0.16 -16.10 -1.24
C VAL A 212 0.89 -15.12 -2.17
N ALA A 213 1.61 -14.13 -1.63
CA ALA A 213 2.38 -13.18 -2.41
C ALA A 213 3.54 -13.85 -3.16
N GLU A 214 4.17 -14.88 -2.58
CA GLU A 214 5.16 -15.72 -3.29
C GLU A 214 4.56 -16.35 -4.55
N VAL A 215 3.36 -16.95 -4.43
CA VAL A 215 2.64 -17.51 -5.59
C VAL A 215 2.23 -16.42 -6.58
N LEU A 216 1.77 -15.25 -6.12
CA LEU A 216 1.40 -14.13 -7.00
C LEU A 216 2.60 -13.65 -7.82
N VAL A 217 3.73 -13.39 -7.17
CA VAL A 217 4.94 -12.84 -7.80
C VAL A 217 5.54 -13.87 -8.76
N GLY A 218 5.64 -15.14 -8.33
CA GLY A 218 6.19 -16.21 -9.16
C GLY A 218 5.39 -16.51 -10.43
N SER A 219 4.09 -16.21 -10.46
CA SER A 219 3.21 -16.42 -11.63
C SER A 219 2.95 -15.16 -12.47
N LEU A 220 3.55 -14.02 -12.09
CA LEU A 220 3.27 -12.71 -12.68
C LEU A 220 3.70 -12.62 -14.15
N GLU A 221 4.91 -13.07 -14.47
CA GLU A 221 5.48 -12.99 -15.82
C GLU A 221 4.62 -13.78 -16.83
N VAL A 222 4.30 -15.03 -16.49
CA VAL A 222 3.46 -15.89 -17.35
C VAL A 222 2.04 -15.38 -17.48
N PHE A 223 1.47 -14.78 -16.42
CA PHE A 223 0.19 -14.10 -16.53
C PHE A 223 0.27 -12.90 -17.49
N ALA A 224 1.29 -12.06 -17.36
CA ALA A 224 1.47 -10.88 -18.20
C ALA A 224 1.60 -11.26 -19.68
N GLU A 225 2.45 -12.26 -19.99
CA GLU A 225 2.65 -12.76 -21.35
C GLU A 225 1.33 -13.28 -21.97
N LYS A 226 0.61 -14.15 -21.26
CA LYS A 226 -0.66 -14.74 -21.75
C LYS A 226 -1.78 -13.71 -21.89
N ALA A 227 -1.79 -12.69 -21.03
CA ALA A 227 -2.75 -11.60 -21.10
C ALA A 227 -2.40 -10.56 -22.20
N GLY A 228 -1.20 -10.65 -22.79
CA GLY A 228 -0.70 -9.64 -23.73
C GLY A 228 -0.45 -8.29 -23.07
N LEU A 229 -0.10 -8.29 -21.78
CA LEU A 229 0.16 -7.11 -20.96
C LEU A 229 1.64 -7.04 -20.62
N SER A 230 2.17 -5.84 -20.37
CA SER A 230 3.50 -5.73 -19.77
C SER A 230 3.45 -6.05 -18.28
N GLU A 231 4.52 -6.65 -17.75
CA GLU A 231 4.67 -6.90 -16.31
C GLU A 231 4.49 -5.60 -15.50
N PHE A 232 5.05 -4.50 -16.02
CA PHE A 232 4.84 -3.18 -15.43
C PHE A 232 3.35 -2.81 -15.34
N PHE A 233 2.55 -3.04 -16.38
CA PHE A 233 1.12 -2.70 -16.34
C PHE A 233 0.38 -3.58 -15.32
N VAL A 234 0.69 -4.88 -15.31
CA VAL A 234 0.14 -5.82 -14.31
C VAL A 234 0.50 -5.35 -12.90
N ALA A 235 1.74 -4.94 -12.65
CA ALA A 235 2.19 -4.44 -11.37
C ALA A 235 1.51 -3.12 -10.98
N ALA A 236 1.57 -2.12 -11.86
CA ALA A 236 1.09 -0.77 -11.60
C ALA A 236 -0.44 -0.64 -11.51
N VAL A 237 -1.18 -1.58 -12.10
CA VAL A 237 -2.64 -1.56 -12.08
C VAL A 237 -3.19 -2.70 -11.23
N ILE A 238 -2.89 -3.94 -11.58
CA ILE A 238 -3.54 -5.10 -10.95
C ILE A 238 -2.99 -5.31 -9.54
N VAL A 239 -1.66 -5.44 -9.39
CA VAL A 239 -1.03 -5.70 -8.08
C VAL A 239 -1.24 -4.52 -7.14
N ALA A 240 -1.11 -3.29 -7.64
CA ALA A 240 -1.39 -2.07 -6.87
C ALA A 240 -2.82 -2.02 -6.30
N ILE A 241 -3.82 -2.45 -7.07
CA ILE A 241 -5.21 -2.52 -6.58
C ILE A 241 -5.36 -3.63 -5.54
N VAL A 242 -4.76 -4.80 -5.77
CA VAL A 242 -4.88 -5.96 -4.88
C VAL A 242 -4.34 -5.67 -3.48
N GLY A 243 -3.15 -5.07 -3.39
CA GLY A 243 -2.54 -4.71 -2.10
C GLY A 243 -3.46 -3.80 -1.28
N ASN A 244 -3.99 -2.76 -1.91
CA ASN A 244 -4.74 -1.71 -1.23
C ASN A 244 -6.26 -1.96 -1.18
N ALA A 245 -6.75 -3.08 -1.70
CA ALA A 245 -8.18 -3.31 -1.95
C ALA A 245 -9.06 -3.12 -0.71
N ALA A 246 -8.52 -3.43 0.46
CA ALA A 246 -9.18 -3.23 1.74
C ALA A 246 -9.39 -1.75 2.09
N GLU A 247 -8.34 -0.94 1.98
CA GLU A 247 -8.41 0.51 2.23
C GLU A 247 -9.30 1.19 1.20
N HIS A 248 -9.21 0.76 -0.07
CA HIS A 248 -10.04 1.24 -1.18
C HIS A 248 -11.53 1.04 -0.89
N GLY A 249 -11.91 -0.19 -0.50
CA GLY A 249 -13.29 -0.52 -0.17
C GLY A 249 -13.81 0.25 1.05
N GLY A 250 -12.97 0.43 2.07
CA GLY A 250 -13.29 1.22 3.25
C GLY A 250 -13.65 2.67 2.93
N ALA A 251 -12.79 3.36 2.16
CA ALA A 251 -13.01 4.75 1.77
C ALA A 251 -14.32 4.93 0.97
N VAL A 252 -14.60 4.05 0.01
CA VAL A 252 -15.83 4.10 -0.81
C VAL A 252 -17.08 3.88 0.06
N ILE A 253 -17.04 2.95 1.02
CA ILE A 253 -18.15 2.70 1.95
C ILE A 253 -18.38 3.90 2.89
N VAL A 254 -17.31 4.55 3.35
CA VAL A 254 -17.42 5.77 4.16
C VAL A 254 -18.04 6.90 3.34
N ALA A 255 -17.61 7.06 2.08
CA ALA A 255 -18.14 8.06 1.18
C ALA A 255 -19.64 7.84 0.89
N SER A 256 -20.06 6.60 0.64
CA SER A 256 -21.47 6.26 0.36
C SER A 256 -22.41 6.54 1.55
N ARG A 257 -21.86 6.79 2.75
CA ARG A 257 -22.60 7.25 3.93
C ARG A 257 -22.62 8.79 4.06
N GLY A 258 -22.25 9.51 3.00
CA GLY A 258 -22.19 10.97 2.95
C GLY A 258 -20.96 11.59 3.60
N LYS A 259 -20.00 10.78 4.08
CA LYS A 259 -18.78 11.26 4.76
C LYS A 259 -17.62 11.48 3.77
N ILE A 260 -17.86 12.30 2.75
CA ILE A 260 -16.89 12.52 1.65
C ILE A 260 -15.55 13.08 2.15
N ALA A 261 -15.57 14.03 3.08
CA ALA A 261 -14.33 14.61 3.62
C ALA A 261 -13.42 13.55 4.26
N LEU A 262 -14.00 12.64 5.06
CA LEU A 262 -13.29 11.55 5.71
C LEU A 262 -12.78 10.51 4.68
N ALA A 263 -13.62 10.14 3.71
CA ALA A 263 -13.20 9.22 2.66
C ALA A 263 -12.04 9.78 1.81
N GLY A 264 -12.08 11.09 1.52
CA GLY A 264 -10.99 11.77 0.83
C GLY A 264 -9.72 11.85 1.67
N GLU A 265 -9.83 12.08 2.97
CA GLU A 265 -8.69 12.03 3.90
C GLU A 265 -8.04 10.65 3.92
N ILE A 266 -8.84 9.58 3.97
CA ILE A 266 -8.34 8.19 3.91
C ILE A 266 -7.54 7.96 2.63
N ALA A 267 -8.13 8.29 1.46
CA ALA A 267 -7.48 8.07 0.16
C ALA A 267 -6.19 8.90 -0.02
N LEU A 268 -6.24 10.19 0.31
CA LEU A 268 -5.10 11.09 0.17
C LEU A 268 -3.98 10.79 1.17
N SER A 269 -4.32 10.44 2.41
CA SER A 269 -3.36 10.06 3.44
C SER A 269 -2.67 8.74 3.08
N SER A 270 -3.42 7.74 2.60
CA SER A 270 -2.84 6.48 2.14
C SER A 270 -1.87 6.70 0.96
N ALA A 271 -2.26 7.50 -0.05
CA ALA A 271 -1.34 7.88 -1.14
C ALA A 271 -0.06 8.56 -0.64
N ALA A 272 -0.18 9.49 0.32
CA ALA A 272 0.97 10.17 0.91
C ALA A 272 1.86 9.20 1.70
N GLN A 273 1.27 8.30 2.50
CA GLN A 273 2.00 7.28 3.25
C GLN A 273 2.77 6.35 2.33
N VAL A 274 2.17 5.92 1.22
CA VAL A 274 2.88 5.10 0.24
C VAL A 274 4.11 5.86 -0.30
N ALA A 275 3.95 7.14 -0.63
CA ALA A 275 5.01 7.97 -1.19
C ALA A 275 6.15 8.28 -0.20
N VAL A 276 5.84 8.67 1.05
CA VAL A 276 6.85 9.14 2.03
C VAL A 276 7.27 8.10 3.06
N PHE A 277 6.57 6.98 3.16
CA PHE A 277 6.89 5.89 4.08
C PHE A 277 7.13 4.57 3.36
N LEU A 278 6.16 4.04 2.61
CA LEU A 278 6.26 2.68 2.06
C LEU A 278 7.40 2.56 1.04
N ILE A 279 7.45 3.43 0.04
CA ILE A 279 8.51 3.44 -0.97
C ILE A 279 9.90 3.54 -0.31
N PRO A 280 10.16 4.52 0.58
CA PRO A 280 11.41 4.58 1.34
C PRO A 280 11.71 3.34 2.18
N ALA A 281 10.68 2.76 2.83
CA ALA A 281 10.86 1.58 3.66
C ALA A 281 11.27 0.37 2.81
N VAL A 282 10.62 0.13 1.67
CA VAL A 282 11.01 -0.92 0.71
C VAL A 282 12.44 -0.70 0.24
N ALA A 283 12.79 0.52 -0.17
CA ALA A 283 14.14 0.84 -0.62
C ALA A 283 15.21 0.55 0.44
N LEU A 284 14.96 0.88 1.71
CA LEU A 284 15.92 0.59 2.79
C LEU A 284 15.96 -0.89 3.18
N LEU A 285 14.80 -1.55 3.26
CA LEU A 285 14.72 -2.96 3.62
C LEU A 285 15.29 -3.87 2.53
N SER A 286 15.24 -3.44 1.26
CA SER A 286 15.84 -4.17 0.13
C SER A 286 17.35 -4.39 0.29
N TRP A 287 18.06 -3.54 1.06
CA TRP A 287 19.49 -3.73 1.34
C TRP A 287 19.82 -5.02 2.11
N LEU A 288 18.81 -5.65 2.72
CA LEU A 288 18.96 -6.94 3.38
C LEU A 288 18.83 -8.12 2.40
N ILE A 289 18.40 -7.86 1.16
CA ILE A 289 18.09 -8.85 0.12
C ILE A 289 18.95 -8.55 -1.12
N ASP A 290 18.49 -7.61 -1.96
CA ASP A 290 19.20 -7.04 -3.09
C ASP A 290 18.83 -5.54 -3.18
N PRO A 291 19.80 -4.61 -3.14
CA PRO A 291 19.50 -3.18 -3.06
C PRO A 291 18.67 -2.65 -4.24
N LEU A 292 17.44 -2.21 -3.94
CA LEU A 292 16.55 -1.57 -4.88
C LEU A 292 16.97 -0.12 -5.13
N SER A 293 17.18 0.23 -6.40
CA SER A 293 17.25 1.62 -6.81
C SER A 293 15.83 2.18 -7.03
N LEU A 294 15.58 3.38 -6.52
CA LEU A 294 14.38 4.15 -6.79
C LEU A 294 14.49 4.91 -8.12
N SER A 295 15.06 4.24 -9.14
CA SER A 295 15.17 4.76 -10.49
C SER A 295 13.87 4.55 -11.26
N PHE A 296 12.88 5.38 -10.97
CA PHE A 296 11.57 5.32 -11.63
C PHE A 296 11.67 5.79 -13.09
N ARG A 297 10.91 5.13 -13.97
CA ARG A 297 10.89 5.50 -15.39
C ARG A 297 10.15 6.84 -15.58
N PRO A 298 10.39 7.54 -16.71
CA PRO A 298 9.74 8.82 -16.96
C PRO A 298 8.20 8.75 -16.88
N VAL A 299 7.62 7.62 -17.32
CA VAL A 299 6.16 7.39 -17.25
C VAL A 299 5.65 7.28 -15.82
N GLU A 300 6.42 6.72 -14.89
CA GLU A 300 6.05 6.58 -13.48
C GLU A 300 6.09 7.92 -12.77
N ILE A 301 7.15 8.70 -12.99
CA ILE A 301 7.26 10.06 -12.46
C ILE A 301 6.16 10.96 -13.04
N ALA A 302 5.89 10.85 -14.35
CA ALA A 302 4.82 11.59 -15.00
C ALA A 302 3.44 11.20 -14.46
N ALA A 303 3.21 9.91 -14.16
CA ALA A 303 1.97 9.43 -13.56
C ALA A 303 1.79 9.95 -12.13
N LEU A 304 2.85 9.92 -11.30
CA LEU A 304 2.84 10.51 -9.96
C LEU A 304 2.51 12.01 -10.01
N GLY A 305 3.29 12.78 -10.79
CA GLY A 305 3.06 14.22 -10.93
C GLY A 305 1.69 14.55 -11.54
N GLY A 306 1.28 13.82 -12.57
CA GLY A 306 -0.02 13.98 -13.21
C GLY A 306 -1.18 13.68 -12.26
N SER A 307 -1.09 12.62 -11.45
CA SER A 307 -2.12 12.28 -10.47
C SER A 307 -2.34 13.39 -9.44
N ILE A 308 -1.29 14.11 -9.04
CA ILE A 308 -1.42 15.28 -8.15
C ILE A 308 -2.14 16.44 -8.86
N VAL A 309 -1.83 16.67 -10.15
CA VAL A 309 -2.40 17.80 -10.92
C VAL A 309 -3.87 17.57 -11.28
N PHE A 310 -4.26 16.33 -11.56
CA PHE A 310 -5.63 15.98 -11.97
C PHE A 310 -6.60 15.78 -10.82
N THR A 311 -6.11 15.75 -9.57
CA THR A 311 -6.94 15.56 -8.36
C THR A 311 -7.20 16.87 -7.64
#